data_AF-A0A535Z7N9-F1
#
_entry.id   AF-A0A535Z7N9-F1
#
_cell.length_a   1.000
_cell.length_b   1.000
_cell.length_c   1.000
_cell.angle_alpha   90.00
_cell.angle_beta   90.00
_cell.angle_gamma   90.00
#
_symmetry.space_group_name_H-M   'P 1'
#
loop_
_entity.id
_entity.type
_entity.pdbx_description
1 polymer ?
#
loop_
_entity_poly.entity_id
_entity_poly.type
_entity_poly.pdbx_seq_one_letter_code
_entity_poly.pdbx_strand_id
1 'polypeptide(L)' 'MFLACPNRCSTNRFELWNASVFVDSLGRYLDHKAVDAPLYRCTTCGSPAVDLGEVEGAMATDRAEQENPV' A
#
# COMPACT_ATOMS: atom_id res chain seq x y z
N MET A 1 -8.20 -1.92 -0.98
CA MET A 1 -6.85 -1.98 -0.38
C MET A 1 -6.90 -2.80 0.90
N PHE A 2 -6.21 -3.94 0.88
CA PHE A 2 -6.00 -4.84 2.01
C PHE A 2 -4.51 -4.82 2.37
N LEU A 3 -4.11 -3.87 3.22
CA LEU A 3 -2.70 -3.70 3.60
C LEU A 3 -2.26 -4.76 4.60
N ALA A 4 -1.13 -5.39 4.32
CA ALA A 4 -0.46 -6.33 5.21
C ALA A 4 0.97 -5.88 5.51
N CYS A 5 1.38 -6.04 6.78
CA CYS A 5 2.77 -5.90 7.16
C CYS A 5 3.50 -7.22 6.89
N PRO A 6 4.58 -7.24 6.09
CA PRO A 6 5.32 -8.49 5.82
C PRO A 6 5.97 -9.07 7.07
N ASN A 7 6.27 -8.22 8.07
CA ASN A 7 6.77 -8.64 9.38
C ASN A 7 5.66 -9.12 10.34
N ARG A 8 4.42 -9.24 9.86
CA ARG A 8 3.26 -9.76 10.61
C ARG A 8 2.95 -9.01 11.90
N CYS A 9 3.18 -7.70 11.94
CA CYS A 9 2.70 -6.87 13.05
C CYS A 9 1.17 -6.92 13.11
N SER A 10 0.61 -7.15 14.30
CA SER A 10 -0.84 -7.34 14.51
C SER A 10 -1.65 -6.05 14.58
N THR A 11 -1.02 -4.88 14.41
CA THR A 11 -1.68 -3.59 14.66
C THR A 11 -2.62 -3.16 13.55
N ASN A 12 -2.43 -3.65 12.32
CA ASN A 12 -3.15 -3.20 11.11
C ASN A 12 -3.25 -1.67 11.01
N ARG A 13 -2.23 -0.97 11.51
CA ARG A 13 -2.10 0.49 11.44
C ARG A 13 -0.99 0.83 10.47
N PHE A 14 -1.35 1.64 9.48
CA PHE A 14 -0.47 2.05 8.41
C PHE A 14 -0.55 3.55 8.18
N GLU A 15 0.57 4.17 7.85
CA GLU A 15 0.65 5.58 7.43
C GLU A 15 1.05 5.68 5.96
N LEU A 16 0.66 6.77 5.30
CA LEU A 16 1.14 7.10 3.96
C LEU A 16 2.62 7.49 4.04
N TRP A 17 3.47 6.82 3.28
CA TRP A 17 4.91 7.09 3.28
C TRP A 17 5.27 8.20 2.28
N ASN A 18 4.75 8.13 1.06
CA ASN A 18 5.27 8.91 -0.07
C ASN A 18 4.23 9.84 -0.70
N ALA A 19 3.31 10.39 0.10
CA ALA A 19 2.40 11.40 -0.39
C ALA A 19 3.12 12.72 -0.65
N SER A 20 2.78 13.37 -1.77
CA SER A 20 3.21 14.74 -2.03
C SER A 20 2.55 15.67 -1.00
N VAL A 21 3.35 16.51 -0.35
CA VAL A 21 2.88 17.52 0.61
C VAL A 21 3.17 18.91 0.03
N PHE A 22 2.14 19.75 0.01
CA PHE A 22 2.21 21.12 -0.47
C PHE A 22 2.24 22.06 0.73
N VAL A 23 3.18 23.00 0.71
CA VAL A 23 3.38 24.00 1.75
C VAL A 23 3.44 25.39 1.15
N ASP A 24 3.13 26.41 1.96
CA ASP A 24 3.32 27.80 1.56
C ASP A 24 4.81 28.21 1.62
N SER A 25 5.09 29.47 1.28
CA SER A 25 6.45 30.03 1.33
C SER A 25 7.06 30.09 2.74
N LEU A 26 6.26 29.91 3.79
CA LEU A 26 6.69 29.84 5.19
C LEU A 26 6.79 28.39 5.70
N GLY A 27 6.58 27.40 4.83
CA GLY A 27 6.59 25.98 5.19
C GLY A 27 5.34 25.51 5.93
N ARG A 28 4.25 26.28 5.95
CA ARG A 28 2.99 25.87 6.58
C ARG A 28 2.26 24.91 5.66
N TYR A 29 1.72 23.84 6.25
CA TYR A 29 0.93 22.85 5.53
C TYR A 29 -0.25 23.50 4.81
N LEU A 30 -0.39 23.18 3.52
CA LEU A 30 -1.54 23.57 2.71
C LEU A 30 -2.39 22.35 2.36
N ASP A 31 -1.76 21.33 1.77
CA ASP A 31 -2.47 20.14 1.28
C ASP A 31 -1.53 18.94 1.15
N HIS A 32 -2.09 17.74 0.95
CA HIS A 32 -1.36 16.57 0.48
C HIS A 32 -2.17 15.81 -0.57
N LYS A 33 -1.47 15.20 -1.53
CA LYS A 33 -2.09 14.34 -2.54
C LYS A 33 -1.75 12.87 -2.28
N ALA A 34 -2.70 12.17 -1.66
CA ALA A 34 -2.60 10.75 -1.39
C ALA A 34 -2.73 9.87 -2.66
N VAL A 35 -3.35 10.38 -3.73
CA VAL A 35 -3.47 9.65 -5.01
C VAL A 35 -2.11 9.35 -5.65
N ASP A 36 -1.11 10.20 -5.39
CA ASP A 36 0.25 10.02 -5.87
C ASP A 36 1.11 9.16 -4.91
N ALA A 37 0.50 8.61 -3.85
CA ALA A 37 1.19 7.95 -2.74
C ALA A 37 0.94 6.43 -2.74
N PRO A 38 1.63 5.65 -3.59
CA PRO A 38 1.43 4.21 -3.68
C PRO A 38 1.98 3.42 -2.47
N LEU A 39 2.71 4.05 -1.55
CA LEU A 39 3.41 3.35 -0.47
C LEU A 39 2.84 3.67 0.90
N TYR A 40 2.52 2.60 1.62
CA TYR A 40 2.12 2.63 3.02
C TYR A 40 3.21 2.03 3.90
N ARG A 41 3.30 2.48 5.16
CA ARG A 41 4.25 1.99 6.15
C ARG A 41 3.52 1.44 7.36
N CYS A 42 3.96 0.29 7.90
CA CYS A 42 3.50 -0.18 9.20
C CYS A 42 3.96 0.78 10.31
N THR A 43 3.02 1.28 11.12
CA THR A 43 3.35 2.22 12.21
C THR A 43 4.09 1.55 13.38
N THR A 44 4.17 0.21 13.40
CA THR A 44 4.84 -0.54 14.47
C THR A 44 6.31 -0.81 14.16
N CYS A 45 6.61 -1.35 12.99
CA CYS A 45 7.99 -1.75 12.63
C CYS A 45 8.63 -0.89 11.53
N GLY A 46 7.87 0.04 10.95
CA GLY A 46 8.39 0.88 9.86
C GLY A 46 8.54 0.15 8.52
N SER A 47 8.14 -1.11 8.40
CA SER A 47 8.23 -1.85 7.13
C SER A 47 7.22 -1.33 6.10
N PRO A 48 7.57 -1.29 4.79
CA PRO A 48 6.61 -1.05 3.72
C PRO A 48 5.48 -2.09 3.75
N ALA A 49 4.24 -1.62 3.72
CA ALA A 49 3.08 -2.49 3.65
C ALA A 49 2.83 -2.93 2.21
N VAL A 50 2.28 -4.13 2.06
CA VAL A 50 1.89 -4.70 0.77
C VAL A 50 0.37 -4.65 0.67
N ASP A 51 -0.19 -4.13 -0.42
CA ASP A 51 -1.63 -4.26 -0.70
C ASP A 51 -1.91 -5.63 -1.31
N LEU A 52 -2.66 -6.45 -0.58
CA LEU A 52 -3.08 -7.79 -0.99
C LEU A 52 -4.49 -7.81 -1.60
N GLY A 53 -5.12 -6.65 -1.83
CA GLY A 53 -6.52 -6.55 -2.27
C GLY A 53 -6.81 -7.28 -3.59
N GLU A 54 -5.84 -7.31 -4.50
CA GLU A 54 -5.97 -7.96 -5.82
C GLU A 54 -5.32 -9.35 -5.87
N VAL A 55 -4.66 -9.79 -4.79
CA VAL A 55 -3.86 -11.04 -4.81
C VAL A 55 -4.73 -12.26 -5.05
N GLU A 56 -5.90 -12.34 -4.41
CA GLU A 56 -6.85 -13.45 -4.64
C GLU A 56 -7.29 -13.53 -6.11
N GLY A 57 -7.56 -12.38 -6.74
CA GLY A 57 -7.96 -12.30 -8.15
C GLY A 57 -6.84 -12.71 -9.10
N ALA A 58 -5.61 -12.23 -8.85
CA ALA A 58 -4.43 -12.63 -9.61
C ALA A 58 -4.18 -14.14 -9.51
N MET A 59 -4.19 -14.71 -8.30
CA MET A 59 -4.00 -16.15 -8.08
C MET A 59 -5.08 -17.01 -8.74
N ALA A 60 -6.32 -16.53 -8.80
CA ALA A 60 -7.40 -17.23 -9.51
C ALA A 60 -7.17 -17.23 -11.03
N THR A 61 -6.65 -16.13 -11.58
CA THR A 61 -6.30 -15.99 -13.01
C THR A 61 -5.15 -16.93 -13.36
N ASP A 62 -4.06 -16.90 -12.59
CA ASP A 62 -2.89 -17.77 -12.78
C ASP A 62 -3.27 -19.26 -12.76
N ARG A 63 -4.23 -19.64 -11.89
CA ARG A 63 -4.72 -21.03 -11.81
C ARG A 63 -5.49 -21.42 -13.07
N ALA A 64 -6.38 -20.56 -13.56
CA ALA A 64 -7.14 -20.82 -14.77
C ALA A 64 -6.24 -20.99 -16.00
N GLU A 65 -5.16 -20.20 -16.10
CA GLU A 65 -4.16 -20.32 -17.17
C GLU A 65 -3.38 -21.65 -17.10
N GLN A 66 -3.10 -22.16 -15.89
CA GLN A 66 -2.45 -23.46 -15.70
C GLN A 66 -3.37 -24.65 -16.01
N GLU A 67 -4.67 -24.53 -15.73
CA GLU A 67 -5.67 -25.59 -15.96
C GLU A 67 -6.04 -25.75 -17.44
N ASN A 68 -5.84 -24.71 -18.26
CA ASN A 68 -6.07 -24.74 -19.70
C ASN A 68 -4.81 -24.30 -20.47
N PRO A 69 -3.77 -25.16 -20.52
CA PRO A 69 -2.57 -24.85 -21.29
C PRO A 69 -2.95 -24.83 -22.78
N VAL A 70 -2.78 -23.67 -23.41
CA VAL A 70 -2.94 -23.49 -24.87
C VAL A 70 -1.85 -24.25 -25.62
#